data_AF-A0A7J3XF34-F1
#
_entry.id   AF-A0A7J3XF34-F1
#
_cell.length_a   1.000
_cell.length_b   1.000
_cell.length_c   1.000
_cell.angle_alpha   90.00
_cell.angle_beta   90.00
_cell.angle_gamma   90.00
#
_symmetry.space_group_name_H-M   'P 1'
#
loop_
_entity.id
_entity.type
_entity.pdbx_description
1 polymer ?
#
loop_
_entity_poly.entity_id
_entity_poly.type
_entity_poly.pdbx_seq_one_letter_code
_entity_poly.pdbx_strand_id
1 'polypeptide(L)'
;MPRLSSGLVIAGAFADKIRRTVFAQLRDVIKEGAIKSGDVAYSVAQLNKLLYSILVENLKVEKGDVVRIIVDYEVSEGKLEWKLDTLRIELFRRVPTEEVQRAIDLVLPKAKAIMEGIVEYSVERLGETEDGDVVLSIKLGDREVGALVATPINGEFLYIKKAAMVAPSPSIVERQRVPLDGKTVEEAVKSNIGILTTTARYVTDEEARRMYEVIKRRIIPSAVVERIKEEE
;
A
#
# COMPACT_ATOMS: atom_id res chain seq x y z
N MET A 1 -27.34 7.29 -1.90
CA MET A 1 -27.70 6.67 -0.60
C MET A 1 -26.53 6.88 0.36
N PRO A 2 -26.79 7.28 1.61
CA PRO A 2 -25.76 7.39 2.63
C PRO A 2 -25.12 6.02 2.95
N ARG A 3 -23.82 6.03 3.25
CA ARG A 3 -23.05 4.85 3.63
C ARG A 3 -22.49 5.00 5.03
N LEU A 4 -22.75 4.02 5.90
CA LEU A 4 -22.02 3.85 7.15
C LEU A 4 -20.72 3.10 6.87
N SER A 5 -19.60 3.63 7.35
CA SER A 5 -18.31 2.91 7.39
C SER A 5 -17.65 3.13 8.75
N SER A 6 -17.37 2.05 9.47
CA SER A 6 -16.69 2.15 10.77
C SER A 6 -15.22 2.58 10.64
N GLY A 7 -14.61 2.40 9.47
CA GLY A 7 -13.15 2.33 9.36
C GLY A 7 -12.60 1.10 10.09
N LEU A 8 -11.29 1.00 10.23
CA LEU A 8 -10.68 -0.03 11.08
C LEU A 8 -10.97 0.28 12.56
N VAL A 9 -11.60 -0.66 13.24
CA VAL A 9 -11.91 -0.56 14.67
C VAL A 9 -11.59 -1.89 15.36
N ILE A 10 -11.04 -1.82 16.56
CA ILE A 10 -10.86 -3.00 17.42
C ILE A 10 -12.24 -3.63 17.66
N ALA A 11 -12.37 -4.94 17.48
CA ALA A 11 -13.63 -5.66 17.56
C ALA A 11 -14.33 -5.43 18.91
N GLY A 12 -13.58 -5.35 20.01
CA GLY A 12 -14.14 -5.01 21.33
C GLY A 12 -14.89 -3.68 21.41
N ALA A 13 -14.71 -2.77 20.45
CA ALA A 13 -15.29 -1.42 20.44
C ALA A 13 -16.19 -1.14 19.21
N PHE A 14 -16.52 -2.15 18.39
CA PHE A 14 -17.26 -1.92 17.14
C PHE A 14 -18.64 -1.27 17.40
N ALA A 15 -19.33 -1.68 18.46
CA ALA A 15 -20.70 -1.25 18.74
C ALA A 15 -20.80 0.26 19.03
N ASP A 16 -19.88 0.77 19.85
CA ASP A 16 -19.79 2.19 20.18
C ASP A 16 -19.33 3.02 18.98
N LYS A 17 -18.42 2.48 18.18
CA LYS A 17 -17.96 3.13 16.95
C LYS A 17 -19.09 3.29 15.94
N ILE A 18 -19.90 2.25 15.73
CA ILE A 18 -21.08 2.31 14.86
C ILE A 18 -22.03 3.37 15.38
N ARG A 19 -22.41 3.31 16.66
CA ARG A 19 -23.33 4.29 17.28
C ARG A 19 -22.85 5.72 17.04
N ARG A 20 -21.63 6.03 17.45
CA ARG A 20 -21.06 7.38 17.28
C ARG A 20 -21.03 7.84 15.83
N THR A 21 -20.71 6.94 14.90
CA THR A 21 -20.62 7.29 13.47
C THR A 21 -21.99 7.60 12.89
N VAL A 22 -23.01 6.79 13.20
CA VAL A 22 -24.39 7.00 12.74
C VAL A 22 -24.95 8.30 13.31
N PHE A 23 -24.78 8.55 14.61
CA PHE A 23 -25.23 9.79 15.23
C PHE A 23 -24.52 11.04 14.68
N ALA A 24 -23.24 10.91 14.30
CA ALA A 24 -22.53 11.99 13.62
C ALA A 24 -23.08 12.24 12.20
N GLN A 25 -23.35 11.19 11.43
CA GLN A 25 -23.90 11.29 10.07
C GLN A 25 -25.33 11.83 10.05
N LEU A 26 -26.15 11.47 11.04
CA LEU A 26 -27.55 11.88 11.12
C LEU A 26 -27.78 13.13 12.00
N ARG A 27 -26.71 13.82 12.43
CA ARG A 27 -26.80 14.94 13.37
C ARG A 27 -27.79 16.02 12.91
N ASP A 28 -27.72 16.42 11.65
CA ASP A 28 -28.55 17.51 11.14
C ASP A 28 -29.98 17.04 10.83
N VAL A 29 -30.13 15.82 10.30
CA VAL A 29 -31.45 15.16 10.11
C VAL A 29 -32.23 15.03 11.43
N ILE A 30 -31.54 14.74 12.53
CA ILE A 30 -32.13 14.69 13.87
C ILE A 30 -32.55 16.09 14.34
N LYS A 31 -31.72 17.12 14.11
CA LYS A 31 -32.05 18.51 14.50
C LYS A 31 -33.26 19.05 13.71
N GLU A 32 -33.37 18.68 12.44
CA GLU A 32 -34.48 19.05 11.56
C GLU A 32 -35.78 18.32 11.91
N GLY A 33 -35.73 17.35 12.83
CA GLY A 33 -36.90 16.60 13.29
C GLY A 33 -37.37 15.50 12.33
N ALA A 34 -36.62 15.23 11.26
CA ALA A 34 -36.95 14.20 10.28
C ALA A 34 -36.82 12.78 10.86
N ILE A 35 -36.05 12.58 11.93
CA ILE A 35 -35.98 11.33 12.72
C ILE A 35 -35.67 11.64 14.19
N LYS A 36 -36.26 10.88 15.11
CA LYS A 36 -35.96 11.06 16.54
C LYS A 36 -34.67 10.33 16.92
N SER A 37 -33.93 10.91 17.86
CA SER A 37 -32.72 10.31 18.44
C SER A 37 -32.96 8.88 19.00
N GLY A 38 -34.14 8.64 19.58
CA GLY A 38 -34.55 7.32 20.08
C GLY A 38 -34.66 6.27 18.97
N ASP A 39 -35.24 6.63 17.82
CA ASP A 39 -35.40 5.72 16.68
C ASP A 39 -34.06 5.37 16.03
N VAL A 40 -33.13 6.33 15.99
CA VAL A 40 -31.73 6.09 15.58
C VAL A 40 -31.05 5.14 16.55
N ALA A 41 -31.16 5.37 17.86
CA ALA A 41 -30.56 4.50 18.88
C ALA A 41 -31.08 3.06 18.81
N TYR A 42 -32.39 2.91 18.61
CA TYR A 42 -33.03 1.60 18.44
C TYR A 42 -32.51 0.87 17.20
N SER A 43 -32.48 1.55 16.05
CA SER A 43 -32.02 0.98 14.78
C SER A 43 -30.55 0.57 14.82
N VAL A 44 -29.70 1.37 15.49
CA VAL A 44 -28.30 1.00 15.74
C VAL A 44 -28.19 -0.22 16.66
N ALA A 45 -29.01 -0.32 17.70
CA ALA A 45 -29.00 -1.47 18.60
C ALA A 45 -29.35 -2.78 17.86
N GLN A 46 -30.31 -2.73 16.93
CA GLN A 46 -30.65 -3.88 16.09
C GLN A 46 -29.48 -4.30 15.19
N LEU A 47 -28.82 -3.33 14.53
CA LEU A 47 -27.63 -3.61 13.73
C LEU A 47 -26.50 -4.21 14.59
N ASN A 48 -26.24 -3.66 15.78
CA ASN A 48 -25.22 -4.18 16.67
C ASN A 48 -25.52 -5.60 17.17
N LYS A 49 -26.80 -5.95 17.38
CA LYS A 49 -27.21 -7.32 17.73
C LYS A 49 -26.92 -8.30 16.58
N LEU A 50 -27.26 -7.92 15.34
CA LEU A 50 -26.92 -8.72 14.15
C LEU A 50 -25.41 -8.91 14.03
N LEU A 51 -24.64 -7.82 14.17
CA LEU A 51 -23.18 -7.86 14.10
C LEU A 51 -22.56 -8.69 15.21
N TYR A 52 -23.12 -8.67 16.42
CA TYR A 52 -22.67 -9.54 17.51
C TYR A 52 -22.83 -11.02 17.14
N SER A 53 -23.97 -11.39 16.57
CA SER A 53 -24.20 -12.77 16.13
C SER A 53 -23.21 -13.16 15.03
N ILE A 54 -22.98 -12.31 14.03
CA ILE A 54 -22.02 -12.58 12.96
C ILE A 54 -20.59 -12.67 13.50
N LEU A 55 -20.11 -11.64 14.18
CA LEU A 55 -18.71 -11.51 14.59
C LEU A 55 -18.36 -12.44 15.76
N VAL A 56 -19.15 -12.40 16.84
CA VAL A 56 -18.80 -13.07 18.09
C VAL A 56 -19.30 -14.51 18.09
N GLU A 57 -20.56 -14.74 17.73
CA GLU A 57 -21.16 -16.08 17.83
C GLU A 57 -20.72 -17.00 16.69
N ASN A 58 -20.69 -16.49 15.45
CA ASN A 58 -20.39 -17.31 14.27
C ASN A 58 -18.91 -17.29 13.91
N LEU A 59 -18.31 -16.09 13.77
CA LEU A 59 -16.90 -15.96 13.37
C LEU A 59 -15.92 -16.08 14.52
N LYS A 60 -16.38 -16.15 15.78
CA LYS A 60 -15.53 -16.26 16.98
C LYS A 60 -14.44 -15.18 17.01
N VAL A 61 -14.82 -13.93 16.71
CA VAL A 61 -13.93 -12.78 16.74
C VAL A 61 -13.52 -12.47 18.17
N GLU A 62 -12.23 -12.30 18.41
CA GLU A 62 -11.72 -11.93 19.72
C GLU A 62 -11.71 -10.42 19.91
N LYS A 63 -11.73 -9.95 21.16
CA LYS A 63 -11.76 -8.51 21.47
C LYS A 63 -10.60 -7.73 20.85
N GLY A 64 -9.44 -8.36 20.69
CA GLY A 64 -8.22 -7.76 20.15
C GLY A 64 -8.11 -7.81 18.62
N ASP A 65 -9.01 -8.51 17.94
CA ASP A 65 -9.09 -8.49 16.47
C ASP A 65 -9.54 -7.10 15.99
N VAL A 66 -9.35 -6.83 14.70
CA VAL A 66 -9.79 -5.58 14.06
C VAL A 66 -10.85 -5.90 13.02
N VAL A 67 -11.90 -5.09 12.97
CA VAL A 67 -12.98 -5.22 11.99
C VAL A 67 -13.19 -3.90 11.26
N ARG A 68 -13.73 -4.00 10.03
CA ARG A 68 -14.32 -2.88 9.31
C ARG A 68 -15.70 -3.27 8.84
N ILE A 69 -16.69 -2.47 9.19
CA ILE A 69 -18.11 -2.73 8.91
C ILE A 69 -18.61 -1.61 8.01
N ILE A 70 -19.18 -1.98 6.88
CA ILE A 70 -19.73 -1.09 5.87
C ILE A 70 -21.16 -1.54 5.58
N VAL A 71 -22.12 -0.61 5.62
CA VAL A 71 -23.51 -0.89 5.28
C VAL A 71 -24.19 0.41 4.83
N ASP A 72 -25.00 0.31 3.79
CA ASP A 72 -25.79 1.44 3.29
C ASP A 72 -27.13 1.53 4.04
N TYR A 73 -27.68 2.72 4.14
CA TYR A 73 -28.95 2.94 4.85
C TYR A 73 -29.78 4.03 4.19
N GLU A 74 -31.04 4.10 4.62
CA GLU A 74 -32.00 5.12 4.20
C GLU A 74 -32.75 5.66 5.42
N VAL A 75 -33.15 6.92 5.35
CA VAL A 75 -34.06 7.51 6.33
C VAL A 75 -35.37 7.82 5.62
N SER A 76 -36.43 7.10 5.97
CA SER A 76 -37.76 7.21 5.38
C SER A 76 -38.81 7.23 6.49
N GLU A 77 -39.80 8.13 6.39
CA GLU A 77 -40.94 8.20 7.33
C GLU A 77 -40.55 8.22 8.82
N GLY A 78 -39.43 8.87 9.17
CA GLY A 78 -38.94 8.92 10.55
C GLY A 78 -38.26 7.65 11.05
N LYS A 79 -37.89 6.73 10.16
CA LYS A 79 -37.17 5.48 10.49
C LYS A 79 -35.84 5.41 9.77
N LEU A 80 -34.89 4.71 10.40
CA LEU A 80 -33.59 4.38 9.82
C LEU A 80 -33.60 2.92 9.37
N GLU A 81 -33.51 2.70 8.07
CA GLU A 81 -33.53 1.37 7.46
C GLU A 81 -32.16 0.97 6.94
N TRP A 82 -31.63 -0.16 7.42
CA TRP A 82 -30.38 -0.75 6.94
C TRP A 82 -30.62 -1.58 5.68
N LYS A 83 -29.85 -1.34 4.63
CA LYS A 83 -29.86 -2.17 3.42
C LYS A 83 -28.88 -3.34 3.62
N LEU A 84 -29.35 -4.41 4.27
CA LEU A 84 -28.51 -5.51 4.74
C LEU A 84 -27.82 -6.29 3.62
N ASP A 85 -28.35 -6.26 2.41
CA ASP A 85 -27.72 -6.79 1.20
C ASP A 85 -26.40 -6.10 0.85
N THR A 86 -26.20 -4.85 1.32
CA THR A 86 -24.95 -4.10 1.17
C THR A 86 -23.95 -4.31 2.30
N LEU A 87 -24.29 -5.12 3.32
CA LEU A 87 -23.44 -5.34 4.47
C LEU A 87 -22.13 -6.03 4.07
N ARG A 88 -21.02 -5.33 4.28
CA ARG A 88 -19.65 -5.85 4.09
C ARG A 88 -18.88 -5.76 5.40
N ILE A 89 -18.23 -6.86 5.76
CA ILE A 89 -17.39 -6.98 6.94
C ILE A 89 -16.00 -7.43 6.50
N GLU A 90 -14.98 -6.68 6.89
CA GLU A 90 -13.57 -7.10 6.79
C GLU A 90 -13.10 -7.46 8.21
N LEU A 91 -12.43 -8.60 8.37
CA LEU A 91 -11.93 -9.12 9.64
C LEU A 91 -10.41 -9.34 9.56
N PHE A 92 -9.68 -8.79 10.51
CA PHE A 92 -8.24 -8.92 10.67
C PHE A 92 -7.95 -9.57 12.01
N ARG A 93 -7.38 -10.77 11.98
CA ARG A 93 -7.00 -11.52 13.18
C ARG A 93 -5.72 -10.96 13.78
N ARG A 94 -5.69 -10.81 15.10
CA ARG A 94 -4.48 -10.42 15.81
C ARG A 94 -3.46 -11.57 15.78
N VAL A 95 -2.21 -11.25 15.43
CA VAL A 95 -1.09 -12.18 15.59
C VAL A 95 -0.73 -12.26 17.09
N PRO A 96 -0.47 -13.47 17.65
CA PRO A 96 -0.08 -13.64 19.04
C PRO A 96 1.13 -12.79 19.42
N THR A 97 1.12 -12.25 20.64
CA THR A 97 2.17 -11.32 21.10
C THR A 97 3.54 -11.99 21.14
N GLU A 98 3.58 -13.28 21.48
CA GLU A 98 4.80 -14.09 21.55
C GLU A 98 5.44 -14.25 20.18
N GLU A 99 4.63 -14.40 19.13
CA GLU A 99 5.12 -14.49 17.75
C GLU A 99 5.70 -13.16 17.28
N VAL A 100 5.01 -12.06 17.56
CA VAL A 100 5.52 -10.71 17.29
C VAL A 100 6.83 -10.47 18.05
N GLN A 101 6.93 -10.87 19.31
CA GLN A 101 8.14 -10.72 20.11
C GLN A 101 9.31 -11.52 19.54
N ARG A 102 9.08 -12.78 19.13
CA ARG A 102 10.12 -13.58 18.45
C ARG A 102 10.65 -12.90 17.20
N ALA A 103 9.77 -12.30 16.39
CA ALA A 103 10.20 -11.56 15.20
C ALA A 103 11.02 -10.31 15.56
N ILE A 104 10.63 -9.59 16.62
CA ILE A 104 11.39 -8.45 17.13
C ILE A 104 12.77 -8.90 17.61
N ASP A 105 12.86 -9.92 18.47
CA ASP A 105 14.10 -10.40 19.05
C ASP A 105 15.09 -10.91 17.98
N LEU A 106 14.57 -11.46 16.88
CA LEU A 106 15.38 -11.90 15.74
C LEU A 106 16.02 -10.72 14.97
N VAL A 107 15.30 -9.61 14.84
CA VAL A 107 15.69 -8.48 13.98
C VAL A 107 16.42 -7.39 14.76
N LEU A 108 16.05 -7.17 16.01
CA LEU A 108 16.56 -6.07 16.84
C LEU A 108 18.10 -6.05 16.97
N PRO A 109 18.83 -7.19 17.12
CA PRO A 109 20.29 -7.19 17.14
C PRO A 109 20.93 -6.65 15.85
N LYS A 110 20.21 -6.74 14.72
CA LYS A 110 20.64 -6.24 13.41
C LYS A 110 20.08 -4.86 13.10
N ALA A 111 19.30 -4.24 13.99
CA ALA A 111 18.57 -3.00 13.71
C ALA A 111 19.50 -1.87 13.27
N LYS A 112 20.61 -1.64 13.98
CA LYS A 112 21.59 -0.62 13.61
C LYS A 112 22.15 -0.87 12.20
N ALA A 113 22.53 -2.11 11.90
CA ALA A 113 23.03 -2.49 10.58
C ALA A 113 21.96 -2.42 9.47
N ILE A 114 20.67 -2.59 9.79
CA ILE A 114 19.57 -2.42 8.81
C ILE A 114 19.29 -0.93 8.57
N MET A 115 19.33 -0.12 9.63
CA MET A 115 19.05 1.32 9.58
C MET A 115 20.21 2.11 8.96
N GLU A 116 21.45 1.70 9.21
CA GLU A 116 22.66 2.25 8.60
C GLU A 116 23.07 1.52 7.31
N GLY A 117 22.49 0.34 7.09
CA GLY A 117 22.85 -0.56 6.01
C GLY A 117 22.56 0.03 4.65
N ILE A 118 23.55 -0.11 3.76
CA ILE A 118 23.34 0.04 2.32
C ILE A 118 22.28 -0.99 1.93
N VAL A 119 21.13 -0.53 1.47
CA VAL A 119 20.11 -1.41 0.92
C VAL A 119 20.71 -2.12 -0.29
N GLU A 120 20.89 -3.43 -0.19
CA GLU A 120 21.39 -4.25 -1.29
C GLU A 120 20.31 -4.41 -2.35
N TYR A 121 20.20 -3.43 -3.24
CA TYR A 121 19.42 -3.64 -4.46
C TYR A 121 20.24 -4.37 -5.52
N SER A 122 19.56 -5.20 -6.29
CA SER A 122 20.04 -5.65 -7.58
C SER A 122 19.35 -4.86 -8.69
N VAL A 123 19.96 -4.85 -9.89
CA VAL A 123 19.39 -4.20 -11.06
C VAL A 123 19.37 -5.13 -12.25
N GLU A 124 18.36 -4.97 -13.10
CA GLU A 124 18.18 -5.74 -14.33
C GLU A 124 17.73 -4.79 -15.44
N ARG A 125 18.24 -4.97 -16.66
CA ARG A 125 17.85 -4.14 -17.81
C ARG A 125 16.43 -4.46 -18.24
N LEU A 126 15.58 -3.44 -18.29
CA LEU A 126 14.22 -3.55 -18.81
C LEU A 126 14.15 -3.21 -20.30
N GLY A 127 15.00 -2.30 -20.77
CA GLY A 127 15.04 -1.90 -22.17
C GLY A 127 15.68 -0.55 -22.38
N GLU A 128 15.35 0.07 -23.50
CA GLU A 128 15.81 1.39 -23.90
C GLU A 128 14.61 2.30 -24.22
N THR A 129 14.80 3.60 -24.08
CA THR A 129 13.84 4.62 -24.51
C THR A 129 14.14 5.07 -25.93
N GLU A 130 13.19 5.76 -26.57
CA GLU A 130 13.38 6.33 -27.93
C GLU A 130 14.56 7.30 -28.02
N ASP A 131 14.87 8.00 -26.93
CA ASP A 131 16.01 8.93 -26.83
C ASP A 131 17.33 8.25 -26.44
N GLY A 132 17.38 6.91 -26.43
CA GLY A 132 18.59 6.13 -26.18
C GLY A 132 18.98 6.02 -24.70
N ASP A 133 18.07 6.33 -23.77
CA ASP A 133 18.31 6.03 -22.37
C ASP A 133 18.16 4.54 -22.11
N VAL A 134 18.95 4.03 -21.18
CA VAL A 134 18.78 2.68 -20.63
C VAL A 134 17.85 2.76 -19.43
N VAL A 135 16.86 1.86 -19.40
CA VAL A 135 15.94 1.70 -18.28
C VAL A 135 16.27 0.41 -17.54
N LEU A 136 16.53 0.50 -16.24
CA LEU A 136 16.78 -0.65 -15.37
C LEU A 136 15.68 -0.78 -14.33
N SER A 137 15.28 -2.02 -14.04
CA SER A 137 14.50 -2.43 -12.88
C SER A 137 15.42 -2.48 -11.66
N ILE A 138 14.95 -1.96 -10.52
CA ILE A 138 15.59 -2.09 -9.21
C ILE A 138 14.83 -3.15 -8.42
N LYS A 139 15.55 -4.15 -7.90
CA LYS A 139 14.97 -5.25 -7.12
C LYS A 139 15.53 -5.31 -5.71
N LEU A 140 14.68 -5.68 -4.76
CA LEU A 140 15.04 -6.03 -3.38
C LEU A 140 14.70 -7.50 -3.14
N GLY A 141 15.72 -8.34 -3.04
CA GLY A 141 15.55 -9.79 -3.23
C GLY A 141 15.01 -10.09 -4.64
N ASP A 142 13.96 -10.90 -4.74
CA ASP A 142 13.34 -11.26 -6.03
C ASP A 142 12.26 -10.27 -6.49
N ARG A 143 11.91 -9.28 -5.65
CA ARG A 143 10.81 -8.36 -5.92
C ARG A 143 11.32 -7.11 -6.63
N GLU A 144 10.70 -6.76 -7.76
CA GLU A 144 10.86 -5.43 -8.36
C GLU A 144 10.22 -4.37 -7.45
N VAL A 145 11.04 -3.42 -7.04
CA VAL A 145 10.67 -2.35 -6.10
C VAL A 145 10.96 -0.97 -6.65
N GLY A 146 11.45 -0.85 -7.89
CA GLY A 146 11.77 0.44 -8.46
C GLY A 146 12.27 0.33 -9.89
N ALA A 147 12.55 1.49 -10.46
CA ALA A 147 13.15 1.61 -11.78
C ALA A 147 14.02 2.87 -11.83
N LEU A 148 15.01 2.85 -12.71
CA LEU A 148 15.83 4.01 -13.03
C LEU A 148 15.97 4.16 -14.54
N VAL A 149 16.10 5.41 -14.98
CA VAL A 149 16.40 5.79 -16.35
C VAL A 149 17.71 6.56 -16.36
N ALA A 150 18.61 6.15 -17.25
CA ALA A 150 19.96 6.69 -17.29
C ALA A 150 20.52 6.74 -18.72
N THR A 151 21.34 7.75 -18.98
CA THR A 151 21.98 7.96 -20.29
C THR A 151 23.47 7.58 -20.18
N PRO A 152 23.96 6.58 -20.94
CA PRO A 152 25.39 6.33 -21.05
C PRO A 152 26.07 7.48 -21.80
N ILE A 153 27.17 8.02 -21.26
CA ILE A 153 27.92 9.11 -21.89
C ILE A 153 29.34 8.65 -22.21
N ASN A 154 29.65 8.59 -23.51
CA ASN A 154 30.97 8.31 -24.07
C ASN A 154 31.67 7.05 -23.51
N GLY A 155 30.92 6.09 -22.95
CA GLY A 155 31.48 4.92 -22.27
C GLY A 155 32.23 5.22 -20.98
N GLU A 156 32.28 6.48 -20.52
CA GLU A 156 33.00 6.90 -19.32
C GLU A 156 32.11 6.90 -18.07
N PHE A 157 30.88 7.41 -18.20
CA PHE A 157 29.96 7.51 -17.07
C PHE A 157 28.51 7.34 -17.50
N LEU A 158 27.70 6.87 -16.57
CA LEU A 158 26.27 6.77 -16.66
C LEU A 158 25.63 7.97 -15.94
N TYR A 159 24.81 8.73 -16.65
CA TYR A 159 24.04 9.82 -16.06
C TYR A 159 22.63 9.35 -15.73
N ILE A 160 22.38 9.07 -14.45
CA ILE A 160 21.06 8.70 -13.94
C ILE A 160 20.20 9.96 -13.93
N LYS A 161 19.28 10.05 -14.90
CA LYS A 161 18.31 11.14 -14.99
C LYS A 161 17.35 11.08 -13.80
N LYS A 162 16.81 9.89 -13.52
CA LYS A 162 15.88 9.66 -12.41
C LYS A 162 15.83 8.20 -11.98
N ALA A 163 15.67 7.95 -10.69
CA ALA A 163 15.30 6.65 -10.14
C ALA A 163 14.16 6.80 -9.14
N ALA A 164 13.29 5.80 -9.04
CA ALA A 164 12.21 5.74 -8.06
C ALA A 164 12.15 4.35 -7.44
N MET A 165 12.12 4.30 -6.11
CA MET A 165 12.04 3.07 -5.31
C MET A 165 10.81 3.16 -4.40
N VAL A 166 9.99 2.11 -4.34
CA VAL A 166 8.81 2.01 -3.48
C VAL A 166 9.07 1.25 -2.18
N ALA A 167 10.18 0.51 -2.10
CA ALA A 167 10.58 -0.25 -0.93
C ALA A 167 12.11 -0.34 -0.82
N PRO A 168 12.69 -0.48 0.40
CA PRO A 168 12.00 -0.56 1.69
C PRO A 168 11.44 0.80 2.13
N SER A 169 12.00 1.90 1.63
CA SER A 169 11.55 3.27 1.89
C SER A 169 11.25 3.98 0.57
N PRO A 170 10.03 4.50 0.37
CA PRO A 170 9.68 5.25 -0.82
C PRO A 170 10.63 6.44 -1.03
N SER A 171 11.32 6.47 -2.16
CA SER A 171 12.37 7.45 -2.42
C SER A 171 12.61 7.69 -3.91
N ILE A 172 13.10 8.90 -4.22
CA ILE A 172 13.44 9.33 -5.58
C ILE A 172 14.87 9.85 -5.60
N VAL A 173 15.63 9.43 -6.61
CA VAL A 173 16.96 9.95 -6.91
C VAL A 173 16.86 10.77 -8.18
N GLU A 174 17.42 11.97 -8.16
CA GLU A 174 17.49 12.84 -9.33
C GLU A 174 18.94 13.13 -9.68
N ARG A 175 19.28 13.04 -10.97
CA ARG A 175 20.53 13.57 -11.54
C ARG A 175 21.80 13.11 -10.81
N GLN A 176 22.11 11.82 -10.93
CA GLN A 176 23.35 11.28 -10.39
C GLN A 176 24.31 10.89 -11.51
N ARG A 177 25.60 11.20 -11.35
CA ARG A 177 26.67 10.71 -12.21
C ARG A 177 27.30 9.47 -11.57
N VAL A 178 27.39 8.39 -12.32
CA VAL A 178 28.02 7.13 -11.90
C VAL A 178 29.14 6.79 -12.89
N PRO A 179 30.39 6.62 -12.44
CA PRO A 179 31.46 6.20 -13.35
C PRO A 179 31.21 4.76 -13.85
N LEU A 180 31.48 4.51 -15.12
CA LEU A 180 31.39 3.17 -15.69
C LEU A 180 32.65 2.35 -15.38
N ASP A 181 33.83 2.97 -15.35
CA ASP A 181 35.11 2.32 -15.05
C ASP A 181 35.34 1.01 -15.83
N GLY A 182 34.90 0.96 -17.10
CA GLY A 182 34.97 -0.22 -17.96
C GLY A 182 33.97 -1.34 -17.65
N LYS A 183 33.05 -1.13 -16.69
CA LYS A 183 31.96 -2.05 -16.34
C LYS A 183 30.76 -1.86 -17.27
N THR A 184 29.90 -2.88 -17.31
CA THR A 184 28.55 -2.73 -17.90
C THR A 184 27.71 -1.73 -17.10
N VAL A 185 26.64 -1.21 -17.72
CA VAL A 185 25.71 -0.26 -17.09
C VAL A 185 25.13 -0.83 -15.79
N GLU A 186 24.75 -2.11 -15.83
CA GLU A 186 24.18 -2.86 -14.73
C GLU A 186 25.18 -3.03 -13.58
N GLU A 187 26.42 -3.42 -13.89
CA GLU A 187 27.49 -3.57 -12.90
C GLU A 187 27.91 -2.23 -12.27
N ALA A 188 27.95 -1.17 -13.06
CA ALA A 188 28.27 0.18 -12.59
C ALA A 188 27.20 0.68 -11.61
N VAL A 189 25.93 0.52 -11.93
CA VAL A 189 24.82 0.87 -11.02
C VAL A 189 24.85 0.01 -9.77
N LYS A 190 25.02 -1.31 -9.91
CA LYS A 190 25.10 -2.23 -8.77
C LYS A 190 26.23 -1.87 -7.81
N SER A 191 27.41 -1.54 -8.34
CA SER A 191 28.58 -1.12 -7.54
C SER A 191 28.37 0.21 -6.81
N ASN A 192 27.48 1.07 -7.32
CA ASN A 192 27.25 2.43 -6.83
C ASN A 192 25.87 2.62 -6.20
N ILE A 193 25.13 1.53 -5.94
CA ILE A 193 23.75 1.61 -5.46
C ILE A 193 23.63 2.33 -4.10
N GLY A 194 24.64 2.19 -3.23
CA GLY A 194 24.69 2.90 -1.95
C GLY A 194 24.75 4.43 -2.10
N ILE A 195 25.34 4.93 -3.19
CA ILE A 195 25.37 6.36 -3.51
C ILE A 195 23.96 6.85 -3.88
N LEU A 196 23.22 6.03 -4.63
CA LEU A 196 21.83 6.33 -5.00
C LEU A 196 20.95 6.41 -3.76
N THR A 197 21.11 5.50 -2.80
CA THR A 197 20.32 5.55 -1.56
C THR A 197 20.68 6.73 -0.66
N THR A 198 21.94 7.15 -0.63
CA THR A 198 22.39 8.24 0.26
C THR A 198 21.91 9.60 -0.22
N THR A 199 21.80 9.78 -1.54
CA THR A 199 21.35 11.04 -2.17
C THR A 199 19.84 11.06 -2.42
N ALA A 200 19.13 9.99 -2.06
CA ALA A 200 17.71 9.86 -2.33
C ALA A 200 16.88 10.82 -1.47
N ARG A 201 15.89 11.45 -2.09
CA ARG A 201 14.83 12.18 -1.39
C ARG A 201 13.73 11.20 -1.01
N TYR A 202 13.46 11.06 0.29
CA TYR A 202 12.33 10.28 0.78
C TYR A 202 11.00 10.97 0.47
N VAL A 203 10.04 10.19 -0.02
CA VAL A 203 8.75 10.68 -0.52
C VAL A 203 7.60 9.80 -0.01
N THR A 204 6.37 10.13 -0.41
CA THR A 204 5.23 9.25 -0.16
C THR A 204 5.26 8.01 -1.07
N ASP A 205 4.63 6.92 -0.64
CA ASP A 205 4.48 5.71 -1.48
C ASP A 205 3.76 6.03 -2.81
N GLU A 206 2.74 6.90 -2.78
CA GLU A 206 2.03 7.33 -3.99
C GLU A 206 2.94 8.07 -4.98
N GLU A 207 3.76 9.01 -4.49
CA GLU A 207 4.70 9.76 -5.32
C GLU A 207 5.77 8.84 -5.94
N ALA A 208 6.34 7.94 -5.14
CA ALA A 208 7.33 6.96 -5.60
C ALA A 208 6.74 6.02 -6.67
N ARG A 209 5.54 5.46 -6.43
CA ARG A 209 4.85 4.59 -7.39
C ARG A 209 4.56 5.31 -8.69
N ARG A 210 4.04 6.54 -8.62
CA ARG A 210 3.76 7.35 -9.79
C ARG A 210 5.02 7.54 -10.63
N MET A 211 6.15 7.86 -9.99
CA MET A 211 7.41 8.08 -10.70
C MET A 211 7.98 6.79 -11.28
N TYR A 212 7.91 5.68 -10.54
CA TYR A 212 8.28 4.34 -11.01
C TYR A 212 7.51 3.96 -12.29
N GLU A 213 6.18 4.13 -12.30
CA GLU A 213 5.34 3.87 -13.49
C GLU A 213 5.69 4.79 -14.66
N VAL A 214 5.96 6.07 -14.40
CA VAL A 214 6.38 7.02 -15.43
C VAL A 214 7.71 6.61 -16.08
N ILE A 215 8.66 6.10 -15.30
CA ILE A 215 9.95 5.61 -15.83
C ILE A 215 9.71 4.40 -16.74
N LYS A 216 8.93 3.40 -16.29
CA LYS A 216 8.68 2.18 -17.08
C LYS A 216 7.94 2.44 -18.38
N ARG A 217 7.01 3.40 -18.40
CA ARG A 217 6.25 3.76 -19.62
C ARG A 217 7.10 4.37 -20.74
N ARG A 218 8.35 4.76 -20.46
CA ARG A 218 9.27 5.31 -21.47
C ARG A 218 9.99 4.25 -22.29
N ILE A 219 9.95 2.99 -21.85
CA ILE A 219 10.57 1.89 -22.58
C ILE A 219 9.86 1.74 -23.91
N ILE A 220 10.62 1.68 -25.01
CA ILE A 220 10.09 1.37 -26.33
C ILE A 220 9.35 0.03 -26.20
N PRO A 221 8.09 -0.09 -26.64
CA PRO A 221 7.42 -1.38 -26.70
C PRO A 221 8.23 -2.30 -27.63
N SER A 222 9.09 -3.15 -27.07
CA SER A 222 9.64 -4.23 -27.84
C SER A 222 8.47 -5.13 -28.19
N ALA A 223 8.21 -5.30 -29.49
CA ALA A 223 7.29 -6.32 -29.96
C ALA A 223 7.67 -7.62 -29.23
N VAL A 224 6.72 -8.18 -28.49
CA VAL A 224 6.83 -9.53 -27.94
C VAL A 224 7.00 -10.44 -29.16
N VAL A 225 8.24 -10.74 -29.51
CA VAL A 225 8.53 -11.77 -30.50
C VAL A 225 8.10 -13.07 -29.86
N GLU A 226 7.00 -13.59 -30.38
CA GLU A 226 6.37 -14.86 -30.03
C GLU A 226 7.41 -15.96 -29.84
N ARG A 227 7.37 -16.62 -28.69
CA ARG A 227 7.66 -18.05 -28.61
C ARG A 227 6.34 -18.76 -28.38
N ILE A 228 5.49 -18.78 -29.40
CA ILE A 228 4.58 -19.91 -29.58
C ILE A 228 5.52 -21.07 -29.87
N LYS A 229 5.65 -21.98 -28.90
CA LYS A 229 6.22 -23.30 -29.16
C LYS A 229 5.29 -23.94 -30.18
N GLU A 230 5.76 -24.11 -31.41
CA GLU A 230 5.29 -25.18 -32.27
C GLU A 230 5.60 -26.49 -31.52
N GLU A 231 4.55 -27.16 -31.06
CA GLU A 231 4.63 -28.57 -30.72
C GLU A 231 4.57 -29.34 -32.04
N GLU A 232 5.67 -30.05 -32.33
CA GLU A 232 5.73 -31.18 -33.28
C GLU A 232 4.86 -32.35 -32.80
#